data_AF-A0A140L870-F1
#
_entry.id   AF-A0A140L870-F1
#
_cell.length_a   1.000
_cell.length_b   1.000
_cell.length_c   1.000
_cell.angle_alpha   90.00
_cell.angle_beta   90.00
_cell.angle_gamma   90.00
#
_symmetry.space_group_name_H-M   'P 1'
#
loop_
_entity.id
_entity.type
_entity.pdbx_description
1 polymer ?
#
loop_
_entity_poly.entity_id
_entity_poly.type
_entity_poly.pdbx_seq_one_letter_code
_entity_poly.pdbx_strand_id
1 'polypeptide(L)'
;MITYEDSNIRTYLKIVELCCQNNLIQQGLTILEESLITYILEKMNLNITEIAYREIPSKISYKLKKGEEISEDEVRFINALGKDIFLLLYDIAGIRNDINHCGFRKSASSCTSLKENLNYFLQKARNIIESID
;
A
#
# COMPACT_ATOMS: atom_id res chain seq x y z
N MET A 1 -6.35 21.71 10.20
CA MET A 1 -6.38 21.82 8.72
C MET A 1 -5.07 21.22 8.23
N ILE A 2 -5.11 20.17 7.41
CA ILE A 2 -3.88 19.63 6.80
C ILE A 2 -3.49 20.62 5.69
N THR A 3 -2.37 21.31 5.85
CA THR A 3 -1.80 22.19 4.83
C THR A 3 -1.01 21.34 3.84
N TYR A 4 -1.38 21.40 2.56
CA TYR A 4 -0.91 20.55 1.45
C TYR A 4 0.54 20.87 0.99
N GLU A 5 1.33 21.56 1.81
CA GLU A 5 2.59 22.17 1.34
C GLU A 5 3.78 21.21 1.32
N ASP A 6 3.66 20.00 1.90
CA ASP A 6 4.65 18.92 1.74
C ASP A 6 3.94 17.59 1.45
N SER A 7 3.90 17.22 0.16
CA SER A 7 3.53 15.88 -0.29
C SER A 7 4.61 14.91 0.15
N ASN A 8 4.43 14.29 1.31
CA ASN A 8 5.25 13.18 1.77
C ASN A 8 4.36 12.08 2.34
N ILE A 9 4.93 10.89 2.52
CA ILE A 9 4.19 9.72 2.99
C ILE A 9 3.45 9.96 4.31
N ARG A 10 3.97 10.80 5.22
CA ARG A 10 3.33 11.09 6.51
C ARG A 10 2.01 11.86 6.34
N THR A 11 1.95 12.78 5.37
CA THR A 11 0.73 13.49 4.99
C THR A 11 -0.33 12.50 4.50
N TYR A 12 0.03 11.57 3.62
CA TYR A 12 -0.90 10.55 3.14
C TYR A 12 -1.37 9.59 4.23
N LEU A 13 -0.48 9.14 5.13
CA LEU A 13 -0.88 8.33 6.28
C LEU A 13 -1.85 9.06 7.22
N LYS A 14 -1.75 10.39 7.36
CA LYS A 14 -2.72 11.19 8.11
C LYS A 14 -4.07 11.26 7.40
N ILE A 15 -4.10 11.35 6.07
CA ILE A 15 -5.33 11.30 5.29
C ILE A 15 -6.00 9.92 5.45
N VAL A 16 -5.22 8.83 5.40
CA VAL A 16 -5.74 7.47 5.64
C VAL A 16 -6.32 7.34 7.06
N GLU A 17 -5.68 7.93 8.07
CA GLU A 17 -6.22 7.98 9.43
C GLU A 17 -7.58 8.68 9.50
N LEU A 18 -7.75 9.81 8.79
CA LEU A 18 -9.04 10.49 8.67
C LEU A 18 -10.08 9.61 7.98
N CYS A 19 -9.69 8.83 6.97
CA CYS A 19 -10.57 7.86 6.33
C CYS A 19 -11.04 6.77 7.32
N CYS A 20 -10.15 6.26 8.18
CA CYS A 20 -10.51 5.32 9.25
C CYS A 20 -11.56 5.90 10.21
N GLN A 21 -11.37 7.16 10.61
CA GLN A 21 -12.24 7.86 11.57
C GLN A 21 -13.64 8.14 10.99
N ASN A 22 -13.73 8.38 9.68
CA ASN A 22 -14.97 8.75 9.00
C ASN A 22 -15.62 7.58 8.21
N ASN A 23 -15.15 6.34 8.41
CA ASN A 23 -15.62 5.14 7.70
C ASN A 23 -15.51 5.23 6.17
N LEU A 24 -14.55 6.01 5.65
CA LEU A 24 -14.25 6.12 4.22
C LEU A 24 -13.28 5.00 3.80
N ILE A 25 -13.70 3.75 3.99
CA ILE A 25 -12.80 2.59 3.97
C ILE A 25 -12.19 2.35 2.58
N GLN A 26 -12.99 2.45 1.52
CA GLN A 26 -12.51 2.26 0.14
C GLN A 26 -11.50 3.34 -0.24
N GLN A 27 -11.77 4.60 0.09
CA GLN A 27 -10.86 5.71 -0.14
C GLN A 27 -9.56 5.53 0.65
N GLY A 28 -9.67 5.14 1.93
CA GLY A 28 -8.52 4.89 2.78
C GLY A 28 -7.59 3.80 2.24
N LEU A 29 -8.15 2.67 1.78
CA LEU A 29 -7.37 1.59 1.16
C LEU A 29 -6.69 2.04 -0.13
N THR A 30 -7.42 2.79 -0.97
CA THR A 30 -6.90 3.29 -2.24
C THR A 30 -5.75 4.27 -2.02
N ILE A 31 -5.93 5.24 -1.12
CA ILE A 31 -4.90 6.23 -0.79
C ILE A 31 -3.69 5.53 -0.16
N LEU A 32 -3.91 4.56 0.73
CA LEU A 32 -2.81 3.81 1.34
C LEU A 32 -1.99 3.05 0.30
N GLU A 33 -2.64 2.31 -0.61
CA GLU A 33 -1.96 1.57 -1.68
C GLU A 33 -1.14 2.49 -2.58
N GLU A 34 -1.76 3.55 -3.12
CA GLU A 34 -1.08 4.48 -4.03
C GLU A 34 0.06 5.23 -3.32
N SER A 35 -0.13 5.66 -2.07
CA SER A 35 0.93 6.34 -1.32
C SER A 35 2.12 5.44 -1.01
N LEU A 36 1.91 4.15 -0.75
CA LEU A 36 3.01 3.18 -0.58
C LEU A 36 3.76 2.94 -1.90
N ILE A 37 3.05 2.85 -3.04
CA ILE A 37 3.68 2.76 -4.36
C ILE A 37 4.55 4.00 -4.61
N THR A 38 4.01 5.20 -4.40
CA THR A 38 4.75 6.45 -4.55
C THR A 38 5.98 6.49 -3.66
N TYR A 39 5.84 6.14 -2.37
CA TYR A 39 6.95 6.11 -1.42
C TYR A 39 8.08 5.15 -1.86
N ILE A 40 7.72 3.94 -2.33
CA ILE A 40 8.69 2.98 -2.85
C ILE A 40 9.46 3.58 -4.04
N LEU A 41 8.77 4.21 -4.99
CA LEU A 41 9.42 4.81 -6.16
C LEU A 41 10.32 5.99 -5.79
N GLU A 42 9.90 6.85 -4.87
CA GLU A 42 10.71 7.97 -4.37
C GLU A 42 12.00 7.48 -3.71
N LYS A 43 11.93 6.43 -2.87
CA LYS A 43 13.12 5.84 -2.23
C LYS A 43 14.08 5.21 -3.24
N MET A 44 13.57 4.76 -4.38
CA MET A 44 14.36 4.22 -5.48
C MET A 44 14.80 5.31 -6.48
N ASN A 45 14.47 6.59 -6.22
CA ASN A 45 14.72 7.73 -7.10
C ASN A 45 14.15 7.55 -8.52
N LEU A 46 12.95 6.99 -8.62
CA LEU A 46 12.24 6.75 -9.89
C LEU A 46 11.13 7.77 -10.11
N ASN A 47 10.80 8.03 -11.38
CA ASN A 47 9.71 8.94 -11.74
C ASN A 47 8.35 8.35 -11.36
N ILE A 48 7.66 8.99 -10.42
CA ILE A 48 6.35 8.56 -9.91
C ILE A 48 5.20 8.69 -10.93
N THR A 49 5.38 9.47 -12.00
CA THR A 49 4.36 9.62 -13.05
C THR A 49 4.53 8.62 -14.20
N GLU A 50 5.66 7.92 -14.26
CA GLU A 50 5.93 6.94 -15.31
C GLU A 50 5.20 5.62 -15.02
N ILE A 51 4.30 5.22 -15.94
CA ILE A 51 3.43 4.05 -15.76
C ILE A 51 4.26 2.79 -15.61
N ALA A 52 5.33 2.64 -16.39
CA ALA A 52 6.20 1.46 -16.32
C ALA A 52 6.80 1.27 -14.93
N TYR A 53 7.15 2.36 -14.23
CA TYR A 53 7.68 2.30 -12.87
C TYR A 53 6.60 2.03 -11.82
N ARG A 54 5.42 2.64 -11.96
CA ARG A 54 4.29 2.43 -11.04
C ARG A 54 3.83 0.98 -10.93
N GLU A 55 4.04 0.18 -11.98
CA GLU A 55 3.70 -1.24 -11.96
C GLU A 55 4.72 -2.11 -11.19
N ILE A 56 5.96 -1.64 -11.00
CA ILE A 56 7.05 -2.45 -10.41
C ILE A 56 6.70 -2.92 -8.99
N PRO A 57 6.28 -2.05 -8.04
CA PRO A 57 6.01 -2.48 -6.67
C PRO A 57 4.91 -3.56 -6.60
N SER A 58 3.88 -3.43 -7.42
CA SER A 58 2.77 -4.39 -7.51
C SER A 58 3.19 -5.72 -8.15
N LYS A 59 4.11 -5.70 -9.11
CA LYS A 59 4.70 -6.93 -9.68
C LYS A 59 5.55 -7.67 -8.64
N ILE A 60 6.40 -6.95 -7.92
CA ILE A 60 7.22 -7.52 -6.84
C ILE A 60 6.33 -8.13 -5.75
N SER A 61 5.31 -7.39 -5.30
CA SER A 61 4.40 -7.87 -4.25
C SER A 61 3.68 -9.16 -4.64
N TYR A 62 3.21 -9.24 -5.90
CA TYR A 62 2.57 -10.44 -6.44
C TYR A 62 3.54 -11.63 -6.47
N LYS A 63 4.72 -11.46 -7.06
CA LYS A 63 5.72 -12.53 -7.17
C LYS A 63 6.16 -13.05 -5.80
N LEU A 64 6.43 -12.15 -4.84
CA LEU A 64 6.77 -12.52 -3.48
C LEU A 64 5.68 -13.36 -2.81
N LYS A 65 4.41 -13.00 -2.97
CA LYS A 65 3.31 -13.77 -2.39
C LYS A 65 3.12 -15.13 -3.07
N LYS A 66 3.34 -15.20 -4.37
CA LYS A 66 3.18 -16.43 -5.16
C LYS A 66 4.38 -17.36 -5.13
N GLY A 67 5.52 -16.89 -4.61
CA GLY A 67 6.78 -17.65 -4.65
C GLY A 67 7.32 -17.77 -6.07
N GLU A 68 7.06 -16.78 -6.92
CA GLU A 68 7.58 -16.71 -8.30
C GLU A 68 9.02 -16.17 -8.30
N GLU A 69 9.72 -16.39 -9.40
CA GLU A 69 11.09 -15.93 -9.58
C GLU A 69 11.18 -14.39 -9.55
N ILE A 70 12.12 -13.90 -8.74
CA ILE A 70 12.43 -12.48 -8.55
C ILE A 70 13.66 -12.14 -9.39
N SER A 71 13.56 -11.14 -10.26
CA SER A 71 14.70 -10.69 -11.08
C SER A 71 15.74 -9.93 -10.25
N GLU A 72 16.95 -9.78 -10.77
CA GLU A 72 18.02 -9.02 -10.09
C GLU A 72 17.59 -7.58 -9.75
N ASP A 73 16.87 -6.92 -10.65
CA ASP A 73 16.35 -5.57 -10.41
C ASP A 73 15.33 -5.57 -9.27
N GLU A 74 14.43 -6.55 -9.22
CA GLU A 74 13.43 -6.68 -8.15
C GLU A 74 14.10 -7.00 -6.80
N VAL A 75 15.18 -7.79 -6.78
CA VAL A 75 15.99 -8.03 -5.58
C VAL A 75 16.58 -6.73 -5.03
N ARG A 76 17.00 -5.78 -5.89
CA ARG A 76 17.50 -4.46 -5.43
C ARG A 76 16.45 -3.70 -4.63
N PHE A 77 15.19 -3.69 -5.09
CA PHE A 77 14.08 -3.07 -4.36
C PHE A 77 13.86 -3.73 -3.00
N ILE A 78 13.84 -5.07 -2.97
CA ILE A 78 13.61 -5.83 -1.74
C ILE A 78 14.73 -5.62 -0.73
N ASN A 79 15.99 -5.57 -1.17
CA ASN A 79 17.13 -5.33 -0.29
C ASN A 79 17.14 -3.90 0.25
N ALA A 80 16.70 -2.91 -0.54
CA ALA A 80 16.69 -1.52 -0.13
C ALA A 80 15.57 -1.21 0.88
N LEU A 81 14.40 -1.85 0.75
CA LEU A 81 13.19 -1.47 1.49
C LEU A 81 12.65 -2.56 2.41
N GLY A 82 13.18 -3.77 2.31
CA GLY A 82 12.66 -4.96 2.99
C GLY A 82 11.44 -5.54 2.27
N LYS A 83 11.24 -6.85 2.43
CA LYS A 83 10.08 -7.56 1.83
C LYS A 83 8.73 -7.13 2.40
N ASP A 84 8.71 -6.61 3.63
CA ASP A 84 7.47 -6.41 4.39
C ASP A 84 6.57 -5.32 3.79
N ILE A 85 7.17 -4.29 3.17
CA ILE A 85 6.40 -3.25 2.46
C ILE A 85 5.67 -3.81 1.25
N PHE A 86 6.31 -4.71 0.49
CA PHE A 86 5.72 -5.36 -0.67
C PHE A 86 4.64 -6.36 -0.25
N LEU A 87 4.87 -7.14 0.81
CA LEU A 87 3.85 -8.05 1.34
C LEU A 87 2.63 -7.28 1.86
N LEU A 88 2.83 -6.14 2.51
CA LEU A 88 1.73 -5.25 2.90
C LEU A 88 0.96 -4.73 1.67
N LEU A 89 1.67 -4.31 0.62
CA LEU A 89 1.05 -3.84 -0.62
C LEU A 89 0.13 -4.90 -1.25
N TYR A 90 0.59 -6.16 -1.28
CA TYR A 90 -0.23 -7.28 -1.76
C TYR A 90 -1.51 -7.45 -0.94
N ASP A 91 -1.39 -7.43 0.39
CA ASP A 91 -2.52 -7.65 1.29
C ASP A 91 -3.56 -6.52 1.16
N ILE A 92 -3.13 -5.25 1.02
CA ILE A 92 -4.01 -4.10 0.78
C ILE A 92 -4.76 -4.26 -0.56
N ALA A 93 -4.04 -4.57 -1.64
CA ALA A 93 -4.63 -4.71 -2.97
C ALA A 93 -5.69 -5.83 -2.99
N GLY A 94 -5.47 -6.92 -2.26
CA GLY A 94 -6.43 -8.00 -2.10
C GLY A 94 -7.75 -7.55 -1.49
N ILE A 95 -7.69 -6.79 -0.40
CA ILE A 95 -8.86 -6.26 0.31
C ILE A 95 -9.56 -5.14 -0.49
N ARG A 96 -8.80 -4.22 -1.10
CA ARG A 96 -9.36 -3.19 -1.99
C ARG A 96 -10.14 -3.83 -3.13
N ASN A 97 -9.58 -4.88 -3.74
CA ASN A 97 -10.24 -5.58 -4.83
C ASN A 97 -11.56 -6.24 -4.36
N ASP A 98 -11.64 -6.80 -3.14
CA ASP A 98 -12.89 -7.35 -2.59
C ASP A 98 -13.99 -6.28 -2.45
N ILE A 99 -13.65 -5.12 -1.88
CA ILE A 99 -14.56 -3.97 -1.79
C ILE A 99 -15.00 -3.48 -3.17
N ASN A 100 -14.08 -3.38 -4.12
CA ASN A 100 -14.37 -2.93 -5.49
C ASN A 100 -15.33 -3.88 -6.22
N HIS A 101 -15.42 -5.15 -5.82
CA HIS A 101 -16.42 -6.09 -6.32
C HIS A 101 -17.73 -6.09 -5.52
N CYS A 102 -17.98 -5.09 -4.67
CA CYS A 102 -19.18 -4.96 -3.85
C CYS A 102 -19.49 -6.21 -2.99
N GLY A 103 -18.47 -6.98 -2.61
CA GLY A 103 -18.65 -8.21 -1.84
C GLY A 103 -19.23 -9.39 -2.63
N PHE A 104 -19.26 -9.36 -3.97
CA PHE A 104 -19.68 -10.50 -4.80
C PHE A 104 -18.62 -11.61 -4.92
N ARG A 105 -17.86 -11.87 -3.85
CA ARG A 105 -16.88 -12.94 -3.76
C ARG A 105 -17.37 -14.04 -2.83
N LYS A 106 -16.92 -15.28 -3.08
CA LYS A 106 -17.24 -16.44 -2.22
C LYS A 106 -16.85 -16.24 -0.75
N SER A 107 -15.87 -15.38 -0.49
CA SER A 107 -15.34 -15.03 0.84
C SER A 107 -15.40 -13.52 1.07
N ALA A 108 -16.58 -12.92 0.91
CA ALA A 108 -16.77 -11.48 1.10
C ALA A 108 -16.40 -11.05 2.52
N SER A 109 -15.63 -9.97 2.63
CA SER A 109 -15.29 -9.37 3.92
C SER A 109 -16.51 -8.71 4.56
N SER A 110 -16.64 -8.78 5.89
CA SER A 110 -17.65 -8.02 6.61
C SER A 110 -17.27 -6.54 6.70
N CYS A 111 -18.25 -5.66 6.89
CA CYS A 111 -17.97 -4.23 7.09
C CYS A 111 -17.02 -3.99 8.29
N THR A 112 -17.19 -4.76 9.38
CA THR A 112 -16.30 -4.72 10.54
C THR A 112 -14.88 -5.14 10.18
N SER A 113 -14.72 -6.25 9.46
CA SER A 113 -13.39 -6.73 9.09
C SER A 113 -12.68 -5.78 8.12
N LEU A 114 -13.42 -5.11 7.23
CA LEU A 114 -12.85 -4.10 6.34
C LEU A 114 -12.30 -2.88 7.11
N LYS A 115 -13.01 -2.42 8.12
CA LYS A 115 -12.56 -1.33 9.00
C LYS A 115 -11.36 -1.73 9.84
N GLU A 116 -11.37 -2.94 10.40
CA GLU A 116 -10.24 -3.48 11.16
C GLU A 116 -9.00 -3.64 10.26
N ASN A 117 -9.17 -4.15 9.04
CA ASN A 117 -8.09 -4.29 8.05
C ASN A 117 -7.45 -2.95 7.72
N LEU A 118 -8.23 -1.89 7.42
CA LEU A 118 -7.65 -0.59 7.11
C LEU A 118 -6.84 -0.02 8.29
N ASN A 119 -7.35 -0.14 9.52
CA ASN A 119 -6.61 0.29 10.71
C ASN A 119 -5.32 -0.52 10.91
N TYR A 120 -5.40 -1.84 10.74
CA TYR A 120 -4.24 -2.72 10.82
C TYR A 120 -3.18 -2.36 9.76
N PHE A 121 -3.58 -2.17 8.51
CA PHE A 121 -2.68 -1.80 7.43
C PHE A 121 -2.04 -0.43 7.65
N LEU A 122 -2.79 0.55 8.16
CA LEU A 122 -2.26 1.86 8.51
C LEU A 122 -1.16 1.77 9.58
N GLN A 123 -1.38 0.98 10.65
CA GLN A 123 -0.37 0.81 11.70
C GLN A 123 0.85 0.05 11.19
N LYS A 124 0.64 -1.00 10.40
CA LYS A 124 1.73 -1.76 9.79
C LYS A 124 2.56 -0.89 8.83
N ALA A 125 1.92 -0.04 8.03
CA ALA A 125 2.59 0.92 7.16
C ALA A 125 3.47 1.88 7.97
N ARG A 126 2.96 2.47 9.06
CA ARG A 126 3.73 3.36 9.95
C ARG A 126 4.99 2.68 10.48
N ASN A 127 4.85 1.48 11.04
CA ASN A 127 5.99 0.74 11.60
C ASN A 127 7.04 0.40 10.54
N ILE A 128 6.60 -0.01 9.34
CA ILE A 128 7.51 -0.32 8.23
C ILE A 128 8.25 0.94 7.77
N ILE A 129 7.54 2.06 7.56
CA ILE A 129 8.15 3.32 7.11
C ILE A 129 9.14 3.84 8.15
N GLU A 130 8.79 3.80 9.44
CA GLU A 130 9.70 4.17 10.54
C GLU A 130 10.95 3.28 10.63
N SER A 131 10.91 2.06 10.08
CA SER A 131 12.08 1.17 10.04
C SER A 131 12.97 1.36 8.80
N ILE A 132 12.45 2.01 7.76
CA ILE A 132 13.16 2.30 6.50
C ILE A 132 13.84 3.68 6.56
N ASP A 133 13.19 4.66 7.20
CA ASP A 133 13.71 6.00 7.47
C ASP A 133 14.75 6.00 8.61
#